data_AF-A0A2E4FER3-F1
#
_entry.id   AF-A0A2E4FER3-F1
#
_cell.length_a   1.000
_cell.length_b   1.000
_cell.length_c   1.000
_cell.angle_alpha   90.00
_cell.angle_beta   90.00
_cell.angle_gamma   90.00
#
_symmetry.space_group_name_H-M   'P 1'
#
loop_
_entity.id
_entity.type
_entity.pdbx_description
1 polymer ?
#
loop_
_entity_poly.entity_id
_entity_poly.type
_entity_poly.pdbx_seq_one_letter_code
_entity_poly.pdbx_strand_id
1 'polypeptide(L)'
;MLTFSVACQSSGGEGEGGLEPAYGPCSGYYPVTVDLSVLDLRAEEIEEVRFGGVLAYGLSALADDHVQVTVQGHASCGPVDVVLHTKDGERTHPAGFRYLAPQSAYFERVVGIGASLGQGVQGGVPTAHGVLMSPLAQVVRQAGGFMPLPALIEPLFPQISPQEVGDPPDCPSPDVVTFVATQIMGSISAFTDPESGDFSFDGMREDPDVEVMNLSVGNAKVVHLLHGLPPDDLAANFLGHLVYDPHGEILAPLPDSPVERVERLEPTMIMSTDLYGNDVLRPLLNDPEPMTAEELASIAEALGTVLDRLAATEAQVFVANLPDPSLLPAAKRHLKEVEAEELADVEAFLTSLQQAALYLNAITGERAATHPNLHVVDLMEPVAEISANGLMVGDQRLGAERFGGIVGLDGVHFTDTGYAFLANLFIAKINEVLGTDVRAISLAPVLAMDPESPAALRAAGVAVDECQ
;
A
#
# COMPACT_ATOMS: atom_id res chain seq x y z
N MET A 1 -14.37 8.95 3.98
CA MET A 1 -14.35 8.19 2.70
C MET A 1 -14.37 9.17 1.54
N LEU A 2 -13.29 9.25 0.78
CA LEU A 2 -13.26 9.90 -0.52
C LEU A 2 -14.40 9.34 -1.38
N THR A 3 -15.43 10.13 -1.68
CA THR A 3 -16.43 9.78 -2.71
C THR A 3 -15.74 9.92 -4.06
N PHE A 4 -15.05 8.87 -4.49
CA PHE A 4 -14.47 8.81 -5.81
C PHE A 4 -15.59 8.70 -6.84
N SER A 5 -15.74 9.72 -7.68
CA SER A 5 -16.55 9.64 -8.89
C SER A 5 -15.82 8.72 -9.87
N VAL A 6 -15.95 7.41 -9.69
CA VAL A 6 -15.64 6.43 -10.75
C VAL A 6 -16.54 6.83 -11.91
N ALA A 7 -15.96 7.40 -12.97
CA ALA A 7 -16.67 7.77 -14.18
C ALA A 7 -16.95 6.51 -15.01
N CYS A 8 -17.51 5.46 -14.40
CA CYS A 8 -18.35 4.55 -15.15
C CYS A 8 -19.63 5.33 -15.42
N GLN A 9 -19.84 5.73 -16.67
CA GLN A 9 -21.04 6.44 -17.10
C GLN A 9 -22.28 5.70 -16.58
N SER A 10 -22.89 6.24 -15.53
CA SER A 10 -24.13 5.76 -14.94
C SER A 10 -25.27 6.14 -15.89
N SER A 11 -25.57 5.30 -16.87
CA SER A 11 -26.91 5.30 -17.44
C SER A 11 -27.84 4.72 -16.37
N GLY A 12 -28.47 5.61 -15.60
CA GLY A 12 -29.23 5.30 -14.40
C GLY A 12 -30.34 4.27 -14.59
N GLY A 13 -30.11 3.08 -14.07
CA GLY A 13 -31.19 2.23 -13.56
C GLY A 13 -31.34 2.52 -12.08
N GLU A 14 -32.50 3.00 -11.65
CA GLU A 14 -32.92 2.87 -10.25
C GLU A 14 -32.76 1.39 -9.87
N GLY A 15 -32.05 1.12 -8.76
CA GLY A 15 -31.70 -0.23 -8.36
C GLY A 15 -32.94 -1.06 -8.05
N GLU A 16 -33.38 -1.88 -9.00
CA GLU A 16 -34.52 -2.81 -8.84
C GLU A 16 -34.28 -3.96 -7.83
N GLY A 17 -33.28 -3.87 -6.94
CA GLY A 17 -32.82 -4.99 -6.12
C GLY A 17 -32.49 -4.71 -4.65
N GLY A 18 -32.81 -3.53 -4.10
CA GLY A 18 -32.52 -3.25 -2.68
C GLY A 18 -31.02 -3.17 -2.36
N LEU A 19 -30.17 -2.82 -3.32
CA LEU A 19 -28.75 -2.51 -3.08
C LEU A 19 -28.40 -1.11 -3.58
N GLU A 20 -27.66 -0.36 -2.77
CA GLU A 20 -27.17 0.98 -3.10
C GLU A 20 -25.67 1.13 -2.80
N PRO A 21 -24.81 1.24 -3.83
CA PRO A 21 -25.13 1.08 -5.26
C PRO A 21 -25.39 -0.39 -5.64
N ALA A 22 -26.14 -0.63 -6.71
CA ALA A 22 -26.38 -1.98 -7.26
C ALA A 22 -25.23 -2.51 -8.15
N TYR A 23 -24.19 -1.70 -8.37
CA TYR A 23 -23.02 -2.05 -9.17
C TYR A 23 -21.79 -1.29 -8.70
N GLY A 24 -20.60 -1.78 -9.07
CA GLY A 24 -19.34 -1.07 -8.83
C GLY A 24 -18.14 -1.78 -9.46
N PRO A 25 -16.93 -1.21 -9.37
CA PRO A 25 -15.75 -1.76 -10.03
C PRO A 25 -15.31 -3.11 -9.46
N CYS A 26 -14.65 -3.92 -10.28
CA CYS A 26 -14.01 -5.18 -9.88
C CYS A 26 -12.92 -4.97 -8.80
N SER A 27 -12.42 -3.75 -8.62
CA SER A 27 -11.45 -3.41 -7.58
C SER A 27 -11.97 -3.53 -6.15
N GLY A 28 -13.28 -3.40 -5.94
CA GLY A 28 -13.84 -3.34 -4.59
C GLY A 28 -13.45 -2.09 -3.79
N TYR A 29 -13.55 -2.23 -2.47
CA TYR A 29 -13.26 -1.28 -1.39
C TYR A 29 -14.14 -0.03 -1.39
N TYR A 30 -15.45 -0.25 -1.51
CA TYR A 30 -16.47 0.78 -1.37
C TYR A 30 -17.67 0.24 -0.60
N PRO A 31 -18.39 1.11 0.12
CA PRO A 31 -19.58 0.71 0.85
C PRO A 31 -20.72 0.35 -0.11
N VAL A 32 -21.48 -0.66 0.28
CA VAL A 32 -22.76 -1.04 -0.33
C VAL A 32 -23.78 -1.16 0.79
N THR A 33 -24.90 -0.48 0.62
CA THR A 33 -26.05 -0.57 1.52
C THR A 33 -27.01 -1.62 0.97
N VAL A 34 -27.49 -2.50 1.83
CA VAL A 34 -28.47 -3.54 1.50
C VAL A 34 -29.77 -3.22 2.25
N ASP A 35 -30.83 -2.99 1.49
CA ASP A 35 -32.21 -2.90 1.95
C ASP A 35 -32.72 -4.32 2.21
N LEU A 36 -32.91 -4.64 3.49
CA LEU A 36 -33.32 -5.94 3.97
C LEU A 36 -34.85 -6.14 3.87
N SER A 37 -35.62 -5.07 3.68
CA SER A 37 -37.07 -5.14 3.57
C SER A 37 -37.51 -5.94 2.34
N VAL A 38 -36.71 -5.93 1.27
CA VAL A 38 -36.96 -6.73 0.06
C VAL A 38 -36.80 -8.24 0.28
N LEU A 39 -36.17 -8.63 1.40
CA LEU A 39 -35.92 -10.02 1.79
C LEU A 39 -36.67 -10.45 3.07
N ASP A 40 -37.50 -9.58 3.64
CA ASP A 40 -38.20 -9.79 4.92
C ASP A 40 -37.21 -10.14 6.06
N LEU A 41 -36.08 -9.43 6.12
CA LEU A 41 -35.04 -9.57 7.13
C LEU A 41 -34.88 -8.28 7.95
N ARG A 42 -34.32 -8.41 9.15
CA ARG A 42 -33.88 -7.28 9.97
C ARG A 42 -32.37 -7.29 10.14
N ALA A 43 -31.78 -6.12 10.37
CA ALA A 43 -30.33 -5.96 10.49
C ALA A 43 -29.71 -6.84 11.59
N GLU A 44 -30.40 -7.02 12.71
CA GLU A 44 -29.94 -7.90 13.82
C GLU A 44 -29.90 -9.39 13.47
N GLU A 45 -30.49 -9.79 12.35
CA GLU A 45 -30.51 -11.18 11.87
C GLU A 45 -29.32 -11.49 10.96
N ILE A 46 -28.65 -10.47 10.42
CA ILE A 46 -27.54 -10.63 9.48
C ILE A 46 -26.25 -10.89 10.26
N GLU A 47 -25.63 -12.03 9.99
CA GLU A 47 -24.31 -12.37 10.54
C GLU A 47 -23.21 -12.08 9.52
N GLU A 48 -23.53 -12.20 8.23
CA GLU A 48 -22.56 -12.12 7.15
C GLU A 48 -23.23 -11.82 5.80
N VAL A 49 -22.50 -11.13 4.90
CA VAL A 49 -22.93 -10.83 3.53
C VAL A 49 -21.81 -11.21 2.56
N ARG A 50 -22.14 -11.97 1.50
CA ARG A 50 -21.22 -12.34 0.43
C ARG A 50 -21.68 -11.83 -0.93
N PHE A 51 -20.73 -11.40 -1.76
CA PHE A 51 -20.94 -10.96 -3.15
C PHE A 51 -20.19 -11.91 -4.08
N GLY A 52 -20.91 -12.73 -4.84
CA GLY A 52 -20.29 -13.74 -5.70
C GLY A 52 -19.45 -14.78 -4.93
N GLY A 53 -19.81 -15.02 -3.66
CA GLY A 53 -19.06 -15.91 -2.75
C GLY A 53 -17.92 -15.22 -1.98
N VAL A 54 -17.56 -13.98 -2.31
CA VAL A 54 -16.55 -13.20 -1.57
C VAL A 54 -17.20 -12.52 -0.37
N LEU A 55 -16.61 -12.69 0.81
CA LEU A 55 -17.05 -12.05 2.06
C LEU A 55 -16.95 -10.52 1.96
N ALA A 56 -18.01 -9.81 2.29
CA ALA A 56 -17.97 -8.37 2.56
C ALA A 56 -17.69 -8.14 4.05
N TYR A 57 -16.99 -7.05 4.37
CA TYR A 57 -16.57 -6.74 5.75
C TYR A 57 -17.22 -5.44 6.26
N GLY A 58 -16.98 -5.11 7.53
CA GLY A 58 -17.50 -3.87 8.12
C GLY A 58 -19.03 -3.82 8.20
N LEU A 59 -19.67 -4.97 8.42
CA LEU A 59 -21.12 -5.07 8.56
C LEU A 59 -21.61 -4.16 9.70
N SER A 60 -22.45 -3.19 9.34
CA SER A 60 -23.02 -2.24 10.29
C SER A 60 -24.49 -1.99 9.99
N ALA A 61 -25.33 -1.97 11.03
CA ALA A 61 -26.73 -1.61 10.90
C ALA A 61 -26.86 -0.09 10.73
N LEU A 62 -27.51 0.36 9.64
CA LEU A 62 -27.88 1.76 9.44
C LEU A 62 -29.30 2.04 9.96
N ALA A 63 -30.18 1.04 9.87
CA ALA A 63 -31.54 1.03 10.38
C ALA A 63 -31.98 -0.43 10.64
N ASP A 64 -33.19 -0.65 11.16
CA ASP A 64 -33.74 -1.99 11.40
C ASP A 64 -33.80 -2.84 10.12
N ASP A 65 -33.96 -2.21 8.97
CA ASP A 65 -34.11 -2.81 7.65
C ASP A 65 -32.96 -2.46 6.68
N HIS A 66 -31.87 -1.86 7.17
CA HIS A 66 -30.72 -1.50 6.32
C HIS A 66 -29.41 -1.85 7.00
N VAL A 67 -28.53 -2.54 6.25
CA VAL A 67 -27.14 -2.76 6.64
C VAL A 67 -26.19 -2.17 5.61
N GLN A 68 -25.02 -1.73 6.05
CA GLN A 68 -23.91 -1.34 5.19
C GLN A 68 -22.76 -2.33 5.37
N VAL A 69 -22.15 -2.69 4.25
CA VAL A 69 -20.95 -3.54 4.19
C VAL A 69 -19.96 -2.93 3.20
N THR A 70 -18.69 -3.31 3.29
CA THR A 70 -17.66 -2.96 2.32
C THR A 70 -17.32 -4.18 1.47
N VAL A 71 -17.46 -4.05 0.15
CA VAL A 71 -17.14 -5.14 -0.79
C VAL A 71 -15.65 -5.17 -1.11
N GLN A 72 -15.07 -6.35 -1.33
CA GLN A 72 -13.63 -6.51 -1.57
C GLN A 72 -13.24 -6.59 -3.05
N GLY A 73 -14.23 -6.57 -3.95
CA GLY A 73 -14.02 -6.77 -5.38
C GLY A 73 -14.21 -8.23 -5.76
N HIS A 74 -14.03 -8.53 -7.05
CA HIS A 74 -14.27 -9.87 -7.57
C HIS A 74 -13.49 -10.09 -8.87
N ALA A 75 -12.91 -11.29 -9.02
CA ALA A 75 -12.06 -11.63 -10.18
C ALA A 75 -12.85 -11.65 -11.50
N SER A 76 -14.14 -12.02 -11.42
CA SER A 76 -15.04 -12.02 -12.57
C SER A 76 -15.93 -10.78 -12.56
N CYS A 77 -15.85 -9.97 -13.61
CA CYS A 77 -16.77 -8.87 -13.80
C CYS A 77 -18.10 -9.38 -14.38
N GLY A 78 -19.23 -8.78 -14.01
CA GLY A 78 -20.57 -9.25 -14.36
C GLY A 78 -21.54 -9.31 -13.18
N PRO A 79 -22.77 -9.80 -13.39
CA PRO A 79 -23.73 -10.00 -12.32
C PRO A 79 -23.25 -11.11 -11.38
N VAL A 80 -23.45 -10.91 -10.08
CA VAL A 80 -23.17 -11.88 -9.02
C VAL A 80 -24.36 -11.96 -8.07
N ASP A 81 -24.52 -13.13 -7.47
CA ASP A 81 -25.48 -13.32 -6.39
C ASP A 81 -24.99 -12.61 -5.12
N VAL A 82 -25.93 -12.06 -4.36
CA VAL A 82 -25.68 -11.52 -3.03
C VAL A 82 -26.31 -12.49 -2.03
N VAL A 83 -25.50 -13.06 -1.15
CA VAL A 83 -25.94 -14.06 -0.16
C VAL A 83 -25.84 -13.45 1.22
N LEU A 84 -26.95 -13.41 1.95
CA LEU A 84 -27.02 -12.98 3.34
C LEU A 84 -27.15 -14.22 4.22
N HIS A 85 -26.24 -14.37 5.16
CA HIS A 85 -26.27 -15.44 6.15
C HIS A 85 -26.92 -14.92 7.44
N THR A 86 -27.84 -15.72 7.97
CA THR A 86 -28.55 -15.47 9.22
C THR A 86 -28.49 -16.72 10.09
N LYS A 87 -28.85 -16.59 11.37
CA LYS A 87 -28.98 -17.74 12.30
C LYS A 87 -29.95 -18.81 11.81
N ASP A 88 -30.97 -18.42 11.05
CA ASP A 88 -32.02 -19.30 10.54
C ASP A 88 -31.75 -19.79 9.11
N GLY A 89 -30.57 -19.49 8.56
CA GLY A 89 -30.11 -19.93 7.25
C GLY A 89 -29.78 -18.79 6.29
N GLU A 90 -29.73 -19.11 5.00
CA GLU A 90 -29.28 -18.18 3.96
C GLU A 90 -30.45 -17.55 3.20
N ARG A 91 -30.25 -16.32 2.73
CA ARG A 91 -31.11 -15.64 1.75
C ARG A 91 -30.25 -15.18 0.59
N THR A 92 -30.66 -15.54 -0.63
CA THR A 92 -29.94 -15.15 -1.85
C THR A 92 -30.75 -14.14 -2.61
N HIS A 93 -30.11 -13.04 -3.01
CA HIS A 93 -30.58 -12.15 -4.06
C HIS A 93 -29.83 -12.50 -5.36
N PRO A 94 -30.45 -13.27 -6.28
CA PRO A 94 -29.79 -13.70 -7.51
C PRO A 94 -29.45 -12.49 -8.37
N ALA A 95 -28.22 -12.44 -8.91
CA ALA A 95 -27.73 -11.31 -9.69
C ALA A 95 -27.98 -9.93 -9.04
N GLY A 96 -28.00 -9.88 -7.70
CA GLY A 96 -28.33 -8.67 -6.93
C GLY A 96 -27.30 -7.55 -7.04
N PHE A 97 -26.06 -7.89 -7.43
CA PHE A 97 -25.00 -6.92 -7.63
C PHE A 97 -24.29 -7.15 -8.96
N ARG A 98 -23.73 -6.10 -9.55
CA ARG A 98 -22.93 -6.19 -10.78
C ARG A 98 -21.56 -5.57 -10.63
N TYR A 99 -20.52 -6.37 -10.80
CA TYR A 99 -19.16 -5.88 -10.96
C TYR A 99 -18.93 -5.37 -12.39
N LEU A 100 -18.39 -4.16 -12.51
CA LEU A 100 -18.08 -3.52 -13.79
C LEU A 100 -16.68 -3.92 -14.25
N ALA A 101 -16.55 -4.18 -15.56
CA ALA A 101 -15.27 -4.48 -16.17
C ALA A 101 -14.28 -3.31 -16.01
N PRO A 102 -12.97 -3.58 -15.90
CA PRO A 102 -11.95 -2.55 -15.89
C PRO A 102 -11.94 -1.76 -17.20
N GLN A 103 -11.31 -0.58 -17.18
CA GLN A 103 -11.17 0.26 -18.37
C GLN A 103 -10.35 -0.39 -19.49
N SER A 104 -9.50 -1.36 -19.17
CA SER A 104 -8.70 -2.14 -20.12
C SER A 104 -8.41 -3.53 -19.57
N ALA A 105 -8.21 -4.50 -20.48
CA ALA A 105 -7.86 -5.88 -20.14
C ALA A 105 -6.53 -5.99 -19.37
N TYR A 106 -5.64 -5.00 -19.49
CA TYR A 106 -4.39 -4.95 -18.72
C TYR A 106 -4.63 -4.92 -17.20
N PHE A 107 -5.80 -4.45 -16.74
CA PHE A 107 -6.15 -4.34 -15.34
C PHE A 107 -7.03 -5.48 -14.82
N GLU A 108 -7.26 -6.53 -15.61
CA GLU A 108 -8.07 -7.69 -15.19
C GLU A 108 -7.43 -8.46 -14.03
N ARG A 109 -6.10 -8.43 -13.92
CA ARG A 109 -5.38 -9.13 -12.85
C ARG A 109 -4.06 -8.43 -12.56
N VAL A 110 -4.11 -7.46 -11.65
CA VAL A 110 -2.95 -6.65 -11.29
C VAL A 110 -2.31 -7.23 -10.05
N VAL A 111 -1.01 -7.50 -10.11
CA VAL A 111 -0.24 -8.00 -8.97
C VAL A 111 0.76 -6.95 -8.53
N GLY A 112 0.69 -6.56 -7.25
CA GLY A 112 1.67 -5.72 -6.59
C GLY A 112 2.79 -6.56 -6.00
N ILE A 113 4.03 -6.08 -6.10
CA ILE A 113 5.20 -6.68 -5.44
C ILE A 113 6.12 -5.55 -4.98
N GLY A 114 6.84 -5.71 -3.88
CA GLY A 114 7.79 -4.72 -3.38
C GLY A 114 7.80 -4.69 -1.86
N ALA A 115 7.97 -3.50 -1.30
CA ALA A 115 8.09 -3.32 0.12
C ALA A 115 7.02 -2.39 0.72
N SER A 116 7.42 -1.47 1.61
CA SER A 116 6.51 -0.72 2.46
C SER A 116 5.64 0.30 1.69
N LEU A 117 6.16 0.91 0.62
CA LEU A 117 5.35 1.85 -0.18
C LEU A 117 4.21 1.12 -0.90
N GLY A 118 4.52 -0.05 -1.49
CA GLY A 118 3.53 -0.85 -2.21
C GLY A 118 2.50 -1.47 -1.27
N GLN A 119 2.92 -1.81 -0.05
CA GLN A 119 2.04 -2.30 1.01
C GLN A 119 1.11 -1.19 1.54
N GLY A 120 1.52 0.08 1.43
CA GLY A 120 0.77 1.20 1.97
C GLY A 120 1.07 1.47 3.46
N VAL A 121 2.32 1.25 3.88
CA VAL A 121 2.78 1.63 5.22
C VAL A 121 2.70 3.14 5.38
N GLN A 122 2.10 3.61 6.47
CA GLN A 122 2.03 5.03 6.85
C GLN A 122 2.22 5.14 8.36
N GLY A 123 2.85 6.20 8.84
CA GLY A 123 3.18 6.33 10.26
C GLY A 123 3.94 5.10 10.81
N GLY A 124 4.82 4.52 9.99
CA GLY A 124 5.66 3.37 10.30
C GLY A 124 5.03 1.97 10.16
N VAL A 125 3.71 1.80 10.15
CA VAL A 125 3.07 0.48 10.14
C VAL A 125 2.02 0.33 9.02
N PRO A 126 1.72 -0.90 8.54
CA PRO A 126 0.59 -1.10 7.66
C PRO A 126 -0.72 -0.97 8.44
N THR A 127 -1.74 -0.37 7.85
CA THR A 127 -3.09 -0.27 8.45
C THR A 127 -4.14 -0.50 7.38
N ALA A 128 -5.41 -0.72 7.75
CA ALA A 128 -6.45 -0.91 6.75
C ALA A 128 -6.58 0.33 5.84
N HIS A 129 -6.60 1.54 6.42
CA HIS A 129 -6.50 2.79 5.65
C HIS A 129 -5.25 2.83 4.75
N GLY A 130 -4.07 2.56 5.29
CA GLY A 130 -2.81 2.65 4.53
C GLY A 130 -2.75 1.70 3.34
N VAL A 131 -3.19 0.44 3.51
CA VAL A 131 -3.28 -0.56 2.43
C VAL A 131 -4.20 -0.06 1.31
N LEU A 132 -5.33 0.56 1.65
CA LEU A 132 -6.24 1.17 0.67
C LEU A 132 -5.68 2.43 0.01
N MET A 133 -4.76 3.13 0.68
CA MET A 133 -4.10 4.33 0.18
C MET A 133 -2.78 4.05 -0.52
N SER A 134 -2.31 2.81 -0.57
CA SER A 134 -1.08 2.48 -1.29
C SER A 134 -1.16 2.95 -2.76
N PRO A 135 -0.04 3.38 -3.36
CA PRO A 135 -0.07 3.86 -4.75
C PRO A 135 -0.65 2.81 -5.69
N LEU A 136 -0.33 1.53 -5.46
CA LEU A 136 -0.83 0.42 -6.28
C LEU A 136 -2.36 0.30 -6.19
N ALA A 137 -2.91 0.30 -4.97
CA ALA A 137 -4.35 0.23 -4.75
C ALA A 137 -5.09 1.40 -5.39
N GLN A 138 -4.50 2.60 -5.31
CA GLN A 138 -5.02 3.81 -5.94
C GLN A 138 -5.07 3.70 -7.47
N VAL A 139 -4.00 3.22 -8.12
CA VAL A 139 -3.98 3.00 -9.59
C VAL A 139 -5.07 2.01 -10.00
N VAL A 140 -5.12 0.85 -9.34
CA VAL A 140 -6.08 -0.23 -9.70
C VAL A 140 -7.52 0.24 -9.55
N ARG A 141 -7.84 0.90 -8.43
CA ARG A 141 -9.19 1.44 -8.18
C ARG A 141 -9.57 2.51 -9.21
N GLN A 142 -8.63 3.37 -9.59
CA GLN A 142 -8.87 4.40 -10.60
C GLN A 142 -9.14 3.81 -12.00
N ALA A 143 -8.53 2.66 -12.31
CA ALA A 143 -8.74 1.91 -13.54
C ALA A 143 -9.94 0.93 -13.48
N GLY A 144 -10.51 0.70 -12.30
CA GLY A 144 -11.54 -0.32 -12.06
C GLY A 144 -11.02 -1.76 -12.15
N GLY A 145 -9.70 -1.95 -12.00
CA GLY A 145 -9.01 -3.25 -12.11
C GLY A 145 -9.24 -4.18 -10.93
N PHE A 146 -8.75 -5.41 -11.00
CA PHE A 146 -8.83 -6.37 -9.90
C PHE A 146 -7.45 -6.57 -9.27
N MET A 147 -7.36 -6.28 -7.96
CA MET A 147 -6.20 -6.54 -7.12
C MET A 147 -6.69 -6.66 -5.66
N PRO A 148 -7.02 -7.87 -5.20
CA PRO A 148 -7.30 -8.11 -3.79
C PRO A 148 -6.13 -7.66 -2.91
N LEU A 149 -6.47 -6.98 -1.81
CA LEU A 149 -5.58 -6.40 -0.83
C LEU A 149 -5.79 -7.16 0.48
N PRO A 150 -4.78 -7.27 1.35
CA PRO A 150 -4.98 -7.79 2.69
C PRO A 150 -5.83 -6.79 3.49
N ALA A 151 -7.11 -7.09 3.73
CA ALA A 151 -7.97 -6.26 4.56
C ALA A 151 -7.62 -6.47 6.03
N LEU A 152 -6.81 -5.57 6.59
CA LEU A 152 -6.44 -5.60 8.00
C LEU A 152 -7.61 -5.12 8.86
N ILE A 153 -7.75 -5.66 10.07
CA ILE A 153 -8.76 -5.17 11.02
C ILE A 153 -8.39 -3.76 11.54
N GLU A 154 -9.37 -3.01 12.03
CA GLU A 154 -9.14 -1.72 12.67
C GLU A 154 -9.57 -1.68 14.15
N PRO A 155 -8.72 -1.21 15.08
CA PRO A 155 -7.28 -0.94 14.92
C PRO A 155 -6.44 -2.22 15.05
N LEU A 156 -5.51 -2.46 14.11
CA LEU A 156 -4.50 -3.53 14.23
C LEU A 156 -3.19 -3.03 14.86
N PHE A 157 -2.62 -1.99 14.25
CA PHE A 157 -1.41 -1.33 14.70
C PHE A 157 -1.68 0.16 14.93
N PRO A 158 -1.37 0.69 16.13
CA PRO A 158 -1.22 2.12 16.32
C PRO A 158 -0.17 2.68 15.36
N GLN A 159 -0.51 3.73 14.61
CA GLN A 159 0.44 4.48 13.79
C GLN A 159 1.15 5.55 14.62
N ILE A 160 2.32 6.00 14.17
CA ILE A 160 2.94 7.22 14.67
C ILE A 160 1.94 8.37 14.47
N SER A 161 1.56 8.99 15.57
CA SER A 161 0.53 10.01 15.63
C SER A 161 1.11 11.41 15.83
N PRO A 162 0.36 12.49 15.52
CA PRO A 162 0.80 13.85 15.78
C PRO A 162 1.15 14.12 17.26
N GLN A 163 0.55 13.36 18.19
CA GLN A 163 0.80 13.50 19.63
C GLN A 163 2.16 12.94 20.07
N GLU A 164 2.79 12.13 19.23
CA GLU A 164 4.13 11.56 19.49
C GLU A 164 5.24 12.42 18.90
N VAL A 165 4.90 13.49 18.18
CA VAL A 165 5.85 14.50 17.71
C VAL A 165 6.27 15.38 18.90
N GLY A 166 7.57 15.43 19.17
CA GLY A 166 8.11 16.24 20.26
C GLY A 166 8.03 17.75 20.02
N ASP A 167 8.51 18.53 20.98
CA ASP A 167 8.48 19.99 20.92
C ASP A 167 9.52 20.59 19.95
N PRO A 168 9.28 21.80 19.41
CA PRO A 168 10.27 22.57 18.64
C PRO A 168 11.59 22.84 19.37
N PRO A 169 12.70 23.07 18.62
CA PRO A 169 12.78 23.11 17.15
C PRO A 169 13.02 21.74 16.49
N ASP A 170 13.43 20.74 17.27
CA ASP A 170 13.85 19.43 16.73
C ASP A 170 12.65 18.52 16.44
N CYS A 171 11.54 18.74 17.15
CA CYS A 171 10.26 18.05 17.02
C CYS A 171 10.38 16.54 16.84
N PRO A 172 11.21 15.79 17.58
CA PRO A 172 11.57 14.41 17.24
C PRO A 172 10.35 13.51 17.02
N SER A 173 10.41 12.62 16.03
CA SER A 173 9.43 11.56 15.81
C SER A 173 10.00 10.23 16.30
N PRO A 174 9.16 9.27 16.71
CA PRO A 174 9.59 7.90 17.00
C PRO A 174 10.46 7.33 15.88
N ASP A 175 11.48 6.56 16.26
CA ASP A 175 12.26 5.77 15.32
C ASP A 175 11.36 4.68 14.70
N VAL A 176 11.30 4.64 13.37
CA VAL A 176 10.34 3.79 12.65
C VAL A 176 10.58 2.31 12.91
N VAL A 177 11.84 1.89 12.99
CA VAL A 177 12.22 0.48 13.17
C VAL A 177 11.85 -0.01 14.57
N THR A 178 12.22 0.78 15.58
CA THR A 178 11.86 0.52 16.98
C THR A 178 10.35 0.55 17.19
N PHE A 179 9.66 1.48 16.53
CA PHE A 179 8.21 1.62 16.60
C PHE A 179 7.52 0.37 16.04
N VAL A 180 7.87 -0.06 14.83
CA VAL A 180 7.32 -1.27 14.20
C VAL A 180 7.51 -2.50 15.07
N ALA A 181 8.73 -2.72 15.57
CA ALA A 181 9.01 -3.85 16.45
C ALA A 181 8.14 -3.82 17.71
N THR A 182 7.93 -2.64 18.29
CA THR A 182 7.06 -2.46 19.47
C THR A 182 5.61 -2.80 19.15
N GLN A 183 5.08 -2.34 18.00
CA GLN A 183 3.70 -2.62 17.62
C GLN A 183 3.49 -4.11 17.33
N ILE A 184 4.42 -4.76 16.63
CA ILE A 184 4.35 -6.22 16.37
C ILE A 184 4.28 -6.99 17.70
N MET A 185 5.14 -6.68 18.66
CA MET A 185 5.14 -7.34 19.97
C MET A 185 3.83 -7.11 20.73
N GLY A 186 3.26 -5.90 20.64
CA GLY A 186 1.95 -5.58 21.21
C GLY A 186 0.84 -6.43 20.59
N SER A 187 0.83 -6.54 19.26
CA SER A 187 -0.18 -7.32 18.54
C SER A 187 -0.07 -8.83 18.81
N ILE A 188 1.13 -9.39 18.90
CA ILE A 188 1.30 -10.80 19.29
C ILE A 188 0.57 -11.10 20.60
N SER A 189 0.73 -10.24 21.60
CA SER A 189 0.03 -10.41 22.87
C SER A 189 -1.49 -10.27 22.77
N ALA A 190 -2.00 -9.48 21.83
CA ALA A 190 -3.44 -9.24 21.66
C ALA A 190 -4.14 -10.39 20.91
N PHE A 191 -3.43 -11.09 20.02
CA PHE A 191 -3.94 -12.19 19.19
C PHE A 191 -3.46 -13.57 19.64
N THR A 192 -2.89 -13.67 20.84
CA THR A 192 -2.60 -14.95 21.49
C THR A 192 -3.77 -15.32 22.39
N ASP A 193 -4.37 -16.48 22.17
CA ASP A 193 -5.42 -17.01 23.06
C ASP A 193 -4.87 -17.18 24.49
N PRO A 194 -5.49 -16.58 25.52
CA PRO A 194 -4.95 -16.61 26.88
C PRO A 194 -5.07 -17.98 27.57
N GLU A 195 -5.93 -18.88 27.06
CA GLU A 195 -6.12 -20.22 27.61
C GLU A 195 -5.20 -21.25 26.94
N SER A 196 -5.12 -21.25 25.62
CA SER A 196 -4.31 -22.21 24.85
C SER A 196 -2.88 -21.71 24.62
N GLY A 197 -2.67 -20.39 24.57
CA GLY A 197 -1.40 -19.78 24.18
C GLY A 197 -1.16 -19.79 22.67
N ASP A 198 -2.17 -20.15 21.86
CA ASP A 198 -2.05 -20.21 20.42
C ASP A 198 -2.19 -18.80 19.82
N PHE A 199 -1.24 -18.42 18.98
CA PHE A 199 -1.27 -17.17 18.21
C PHE A 199 -1.83 -17.45 16.81
N SER A 200 -2.59 -16.50 16.26
CA SER A 200 -3.07 -16.59 14.89
C SER A 200 -3.03 -15.25 14.14
N PHE A 201 -2.62 -15.30 12.87
CA PHE A 201 -2.66 -14.17 11.96
C PHE A 201 -4.05 -13.96 11.33
N ASP A 202 -4.92 -14.97 11.31
CA ASP A 202 -6.23 -14.91 10.66
C ASP A 202 -7.13 -13.84 11.30
N GLY A 203 -7.12 -13.74 12.63
CA GLY A 203 -7.86 -12.74 13.40
C GLY A 203 -7.33 -11.31 13.21
N MET A 204 -6.19 -11.13 12.55
CA MET A 204 -5.63 -9.82 12.21
C MET A 204 -6.13 -9.32 10.85
N ARG A 205 -6.87 -10.15 10.10
CA ARG A 205 -7.52 -9.81 8.83
C ARG A 205 -9.03 -9.90 8.93
N GLU A 206 -9.71 -9.03 8.21
CA GLU A 206 -11.15 -9.14 7.91
C GLU A 206 -11.42 -10.25 6.87
N ASP A 207 -10.39 -10.63 6.12
CA ASP A 207 -10.50 -11.46 4.91
C ASP A 207 -9.41 -12.55 4.77
N PRO A 208 -9.12 -13.35 5.82
CA PRO A 208 -7.97 -14.27 5.82
C PRO A 208 -7.98 -15.31 4.69
N ASP A 209 -9.14 -15.60 4.11
CA ASP A 209 -9.29 -16.57 3.02
C ASP A 209 -9.16 -15.99 1.61
N VAL A 210 -9.01 -14.66 1.48
CA VAL A 210 -8.85 -14.01 0.18
C VAL A 210 -7.40 -14.16 -0.31
N GLU A 211 -7.22 -14.73 -1.51
CA GLU A 211 -5.94 -14.73 -2.22
C GLU A 211 -5.59 -13.29 -2.63
N VAL A 212 -4.66 -12.69 -1.90
CA VAL A 212 -4.20 -11.33 -2.16
C VAL A 212 -3.37 -11.26 -3.43
N MET A 213 -3.47 -10.13 -4.13
CA MET A 213 -2.62 -9.82 -5.29
C MET A 213 -1.68 -8.66 -5.02
N ASN A 214 -1.82 -7.93 -3.91
CA ASN A 214 -0.75 -7.06 -3.43
C ASN A 214 0.18 -7.82 -2.48
N LEU A 215 1.33 -8.26 -3.00
CA LEU A 215 2.34 -9.06 -2.29
C LEU A 215 3.46 -8.20 -1.66
N SER A 216 3.28 -6.89 -1.64
CA SER A 216 4.25 -5.97 -1.04
C SER A 216 4.31 -6.12 0.48
N VAL A 217 5.52 -6.22 1.04
CA VAL A 217 5.74 -6.45 2.47
C VAL A 217 6.78 -5.47 3.01
N GLY A 218 6.43 -4.69 4.02
CA GLY A 218 7.32 -3.75 4.68
C GLY A 218 8.64 -4.39 5.11
N ASN A 219 9.73 -3.64 4.99
CA ASN A 219 11.10 -4.10 5.22
C ASN A 219 11.62 -5.18 4.22
N ALA A 220 10.86 -5.57 3.20
CA ALA A 220 11.36 -6.49 2.17
C ALA A 220 12.55 -5.89 1.40
N LYS A 221 13.57 -6.73 1.17
CA LYS A 221 14.75 -6.46 0.35
C LYS A 221 14.67 -7.25 -0.94
N VAL A 222 15.46 -6.90 -1.94
CA VAL A 222 15.46 -7.61 -3.24
C VAL A 222 15.66 -9.12 -3.07
N VAL A 223 16.60 -9.52 -2.20
CA VAL A 223 16.90 -10.94 -1.94
C VAL A 223 15.70 -11.69 -1.33
N HIS A 224 14.88 -11.00 -0.53
CA HIS A 224 13.67 -11.60 0.05
C HIS A 224 12.62 -11.92 -1.03
N LEU A 225 12.57 -11.12 -2.10
CA LEU A 225 11.64 -11.35 -3.21
C LEU A 225 11.94 -12.66 -3.96
N LEU A 226 13.21 -13.09 -3.99
CA LEU A 226 13.65 -14.31 -4.66
C LEU A 226 13.62 -15.55 -3.77
N HIS A 227 13.90 -15.40 -2.48
CA HIS A 227 14.16 -16.53 -1.58
C HIS A 227 13.17 -16.64 -0.43
N GLY A 228 12.20 -15.72 -0.34
CA GLY A 228 11.26 -15.62 0.77
C GLY A 228 11.77 -14.70 1.88
N LEU A 229 10.86 -14.34 2.78
CA LEU A 229 11.15 -13.49 3.93
C LEU A 229 11.74 -14.37 5.04
N PRO A 230 12.99 -14.09 5.48
CA PRO A 230 13.71 -15.02 6.31
C PRO A 230 13.17 -14.98 7.75
N PRO A 231 13.05 -16.12 8.47
CA PRO A 231 12.45 -16.16 9.81
C PRO A 231 13.17 -15.34 10.89
N ASP A 232 14.45 -15.01 10.69
CA ASP A 232 15.25 -14.17 11.58
C ASP A 232 14.99 -12.67 11.37
N ASP A 233 14.43 -12.26 10.23
CA ASP A 233 13.84 -10.93 10.05
C ASP A 233 12.39 -10.97 10.52
N LEU A 234 12.21 -10.93 11.84
CA LEU A 234 10.90 -11.02 12.50
C LEU A 234 9.88 -10.04 11.92
N ALA A 235 10.28 -8.79 11.66
CA ALA A 235 9.36 -7.78 11.15
C ALA A 235 8.87 -8.13 9.74
N ALA A 236 9.80 -8.44 8.84
CA ALA A 236 9.44 -8.81 7.47
C ALA A 236 8.62 -10.11 7.44
N ASN A 237 9.05 -11.16 8.16
CA ASN A 237 8.34 -12.44 8.21
C ASN A 237 6.92 -12.30 8.81
N PHE A 238 6.76 -11.57 9.91
CA PHE A 238 5.46 -11.30 10.53
C PHE A 238 4.51 -10.58 9.58
N LEU A 239 4.99 -9.51 8.93
CA LEU A 239 4.18 -8.78 7.94
C LEU A 239 3.89 -9.63 6.71
N GLY A 240 4.80 -10.53 6.31
CA GLY A 240 4.58 -11.45 5.20
C GLY A 240 3.44 -12.45 5.44
N HIS A 241 3.35 -13.00 6.66
CA HIS A 241 2.21 -13.83 7.06
C HIS A 241 0.90 -13.04 7.01
N LEU A 242 0.88 -11.82 7.54
CA LEU A 242 -0.29 -10.94 7.45
C LEU A 242 -0.73 -10.68 6.01
N VAL A 243 0.20 -10.56 5.07
CA VAL A 243 -0.16 -10.28 3.67
C VAL A 243 -0.69 -11.54 2.99
N TYR A 244 0.09 -12.63 2.95
CA TYR A 244 -0.20 -13.74 2.03
C TYR A 244 -0.10 -15.15 2.62
N ASP A 245 0.01 -15.28 3.95
CA ASP A 245 -0.10 -16.57 4.65
C ASP A 245 -0.73 -16.41 6.06
N PRO A 246 -1.98 -15.93 6.16
CA PRO A 246 -2.62 -15.60 7.44
C PRO A 246 -3.02 -16.83 8.27
N HIS A 247 -2.87 -18.04 7.73
CA HIS A 247 -3.11 -19.30 8.43
C HIS A 247 -1.79 -19.98 8.86
N GLY A 248 -0.65 -19.32 8.65
CA GLY A 248 0.66 -19.83 9.01
C GLY A 248 0.98 -19.70 10.51
N GLU A 249 1.98 -20.44 10.96
CA GLU A 249 2.49 -20.34 12.34
C GLU A 249 3.46 -19.15 12.48
N ILE A 250 3.45 -18.50 13.64
CA ILE A 250 4.42 -17.43 13.92
C ILE A 250 5.86 -17.96 13.84
N LEU A 251 6.74 -17.24 13.13
CA LEU A 251 8.13 -17.60 12.83
C LEU A 251 8.31 -18.76 11.83
N ALA A 252 7.23 -19.33 11.28
CA ALA A 252 7.38 -20.28 10.19
C ALA A 252 7.95 -19.58 8.95
N PRO A 253 8.78 -20.25 8.14
CA PRO A 253 9.14 -19.73 6.84
C PRO A 253 7.88 -19.68 5.96
N LEU A 254 7.72 -18.59 5.21
CA LEU A 254 6.67 -18.50 4.21
C LEU A 254 6.95 -19.52 3.10
N PRO A 255 5.93 -20.23 2.59
CA PRO A 255 6.13 -21.40 1.73
C PRO A 255 6.69 -21.06 0.34
N ASP A 256 6.40 -19.85 -0.17
CA ASP A 256 6.83 -19.37 -1.48
C ASP A 256 7.48 -18.00 -1.35
N SER A 257 8.45 -17.72 -2.21
CA SER A 257 8.95 -16.35 -2.41
C SER A 257 7.88 -15.48 -3.08
N PRO A 258 7.91 -14.14 -2.85
CA PRO A 258 7.02 -13.21 -3.55
C PRO A 258 7.04 -13.37 -5.08
N VAL A 259 8.20 -13.57 -5.71
CA VAL A 259 8.27 -13.75 -7.17
C VAL A 259 7.62 -15.05 -7.64
N GLU A 260 7.77 -16.16 -6.91
CA GLU A 260 7.07 -17.42 -7.25
C GLU A 260 5.54 -17.27 -7.15
N ARG A 261 5.07 -16.46 -6.19
CA ARG A 261 3.65 -16.13 -6.08
C ARG A 261 3.17 -15.29 -7.25
N VAL A 262 3.92 -14.26 -7.66
CA VAL A 262 3.61 -13.47 -8.86
C VAL A 262 3.45 -14.38 -10.08
N GLU A 263 4.37 -15.32 -10.29
CA GLU A 263 4.33 -16.26 -11.42
C GLU A 263 3.07 -17.15 -11.39
N ARG A 264 2.66 -17.63 -10.21
CA ARG A 264 1.45 -18.46 -10.04
C ARG A 264 0.16 -17.69 -10.26
N LEU A 265 0.14 -16.41 -9.91
CA LEU A 265 -1.04 -15.56 -10.07
C LEU A 265 -1.34 -15.25 -11.54
N GLU A 266 -0.41 -15.52 -12.47
CA GLU A 266 -0.59 -15.33 -13.92
C GLU A 266 -1.05 -13.88 -14.29
N PRO A 267 -0.36 -12.83 -13.83
CA PRO A 267 -0.80 -11.44 -13.94
C PRO A 267 -1.01 -10.97 -15.38
N THR A 268 -1.93 -10.02 -15.57
CA THR A 268 -1.96 -9.19 -16.80
C THR A 268 -1.06 -7.96 -16.66
N MET A 269 -0.86 -7.52 -15.42
CA MET A 269 0.02 -6.40 -15.08
C MET A 269 0.68 -6.65 -13.72
N ILE A 270 1.96 -6.27 -13.62
CA ILE A 270 2.73 -6.27 -12.38
C ILE A 270 3.14 -4.83 -12.08
N MET A 271 3.02 -4.40 -10.82
CA MET A 271 3.47 -3.08 -10.39
C MET A 271 4.34 -3.16 -9.13
N SER A 272 5.37 -2.32 -9.06
CA SER A 272 6.20 -2.16 -7.87
C SER A 272 6.65 -0.72 -7.66
N THR A 273 6.35 -0.16 -6.50
CA THR A 273 6.78 1.18 -6.07
C THR A 273 8.17 1.21 -5.46
N ASP A 274 8.67 0.07 -4.98
CA ASP A 274 9.86 -0.02 -4.15
C ASP A 274 10.39 -1.47 -4.09
N LEU A 275 11.36 -1.81 -4.93
CA LEU A 275 12.00 -3.13 -4.95
C LEU A 275 13.27 -3.20 -4.08
N TYR A 276 14.04 -2.11 -4.01
CA TYR A 276 15.38 -2.07 -3.42
C TYR A 276 15.60 -0.87 -2.48
N GLY A 277 14.52 -0.20 -2.07
CA GLY A 277 14.60 0.92 -1.14
C GLY A 277 15.24 0.50 0.19
N ASN A 278 14.80 -0.61 0.78
CA ASN A 278 15.33 -1.10 2.06
C ASN A 278 16.78 -1.58 1.98
N ASP A 279 17.22 -2.06 0.81
CA ASP A 279 18.63 -2.41 0.60
C ASP A 279 19.52 -1.17 0.69
N VAL A 280 19.12 -0.06 0.03
CA VAL A 280 19.89 1.19 0.00
C VAL A 280 19.71 2.01 1.27
N LEU A 281 18.52 2.02 1.87
CA LEU A 281 18.19 2.84 3.05
C LEU A 281 18.61 2.22 4.38
N ARG A 282 18.99 0.93 4.42
CA ARG A 282 19.45 0.26 5.64
C ARG A 282 20.47 1.11 6.42
N PRO A 283 21.51 1.71 5.79
CA PRO A 283 22.48 2.51 6.54
C PRO A 283 21.93 3.78 7.16
N LEU A 284 20.80 4.26 6.67
CA LEU A 284 20.14 5.44 7.21
C LEU A 284 19.17 5.09 8.35
N LEU A 285 18.63 3.87 8.40
CA LEU A 285 17.49 3.52 9.23
C LEU A 285 17.82 2.60 10.40
N ASN A 286 18.72 1.63 10.22
CA ASN A 286 18.92 0.59 11.24
C ASN A 286 20.34 0.05 11.36
N ASP A 287 21.24 0.29 10.39
CA ASP A 287 22.60 -0.24 10.46
C ASP A 287 23.61 0.70 9.79
N PRO A 288 24.22 1.63 10.54
CA PRO A 288 25.00 2.75 9.99
C PRO A 288 26.25 2.33 9.20
N GLU A 289 26.55 1.04 9.10
CA GLU A 289 27.64 0.55 8.27
C GLU A 289 27.37 0.81 6.78
N PRO A 290 28.28 1.53 6.08
CA PRO A 290 28.16 1.75 4.65
C PRO A 290 28.11 0.44 3.89
N MET A 291 27.30 0.41 2.83
CA MET A 291 27.24 -0.74 1.93
C MET A 291 28.59 -0.96 1.24
N THR A 292 29.09 -2.18 1.29
CA THR A 292 30.30 -2.59 0.57
C THR A 292 30.01 -2.76 -0.92
N ALA A 293 31.05 -2.70 -1.74
CA ALA A 293 30.93 -2.94 -3.17
C ALA A 293 30.45 -4.37 -3.51
N GLU A 294 30.80 -5.35 -2.68
CA GLU A 294 30.38 -6.75 -2.85
C GLU A 294 28.88 -6.91 -2.56
N GLU A 295 28.39 -6.29 -1.47
CA GLU A 295 26.96 -6.27 -1.15
C GLU A 295 26.16 -5.58 -2.26
N LEU A 296 26.60 -4.41 -2.73
CA LEU A 296 25.93 -3.68 -3.82
C LEU A 296 25.88 -4.51 -5.12
N ALA A 297 26.96 -5.24 -5.43
CA ALA A 297 26.99 -6.13 -6.59
C ALA A 297 26.02 -7.31 -6.44
N SER A 298 25.92 -7.89 -5.24
CA SER A 298 24.98 -8.97 -4.95
C SER A 298 23.52 -8.50 -5.06
N ILE A 299 23.21 -7.31 -4.53
CA ILE A 299 21.87 -6.70 -4.66
C ILE A 299 21.54 -6.47 -6.14
N ALA A 300 22.48 -5.95 -6.93
CA ALA A 300 22.29 -5.72 -8.36
C ALA A 300 22.03 -7.02 -9.14
N GLU A 301 22.74 -8.11 -8.82
CA GLU A 301 22.50 -9.43 -9.43
C GLU A 301 21.12 -9.97 -9.08
N ALA A 302 20.73 -9.88 -7.80
CA ALA A 302 19.40 -10.27 -7.34
C ALA A 302 18.32 -9.42 -8.03
N LEU A 303 18.52 -8.11 -8.16
CA LEU A 303 17.58 -7.18 -8.79
C LEU A 303 17.39 -7.52 -10.27
N GLY A 304 18.49 -7.75 -10.99
CA GLY A 304 18.44 -8.22 -12.36
C GLY A 304 17.61 -9.50 -12.49
N THR A 305 17.83 -10.47 -11.60
CA THR A 305 17.09 -11.74 -11.58
C THR A 305 15.61 -11.55 -11.30
N VAL A 306 15.23 -10.71 -10.33
CA VAL A 306 13.82 -10.37 -10.07
C VAL A 306 13.18 -9.78 -11.33
N LEU A 307 13.80 -8.76 -11.92
CA LEU A 307 13.25 -8.08 -13.10
C LEU A 307 13.11 -9.02 -14.31
N ASP A 308 14.11 -9.89 -14.53
CA ASP A 308 14.06 -10.91 -15.59
C ASP A 308 12.90 -11.89 -15.38
N ARG A 309 12.65 -12.34 -14.13
CA ARG A 309 11.53 -13.22 -13.80
C ARG A 309 10.17 -12.54 -13.93
N LEU A 310 10.04 -11.30 -13.46
CA LEU A 310 8.80 -10.54 -13.63
C LEU A 310 8.48 -10.34 -15.12
N ALA A 311 9.49 -9.99 -15.94
CA ALA A 311 9.31 -9.84 -17.39
C ALA A 311 8.92 -11.17 -18.08
N ALA A 312 9.43 -12.31 -17.60
CA ALA A 312 9.12 -13.63 -18.16
C ALA A 312 7.66 -14.08 -17.96
N THR A 313 6.88 -13.39 -17.12
CA THR A 313 5.43 -13.66 -16.94
C THR A 313 4.58 -13.22 -18.14
N GLU A 314 5.16 -12.50 -19.10
CA GLU A 314 4.48 -11.85 -20.24
C GLU A 314 3.49 -10.72 -19.87
N ALA A 315 3.28 -10.47 -18.57
CA ALA A 315 2.51 -9.33 -18.07
C ALA A 315 3.18 -7.99 -18.42
N GLN A 316 2.41 -6.89 -18.41
CA GLN A 316 3.02 -5.55 -18.44
C GLN A 316 3.57 -5.21 -17.05
N VAL A 317 4.87 -4.95 -16.95
CA VAL A 317 5.58 -4.74 -15.69
C VAL A 317 5.94 -3.27 -15.54
N PHE A 318 5.50 -2.62 -14.46
CA PHE A 318 5.83 -1.24 -14.14
C PHE A 318 6.58 -1.20 -12.81
N VAL A 319 7.86 -0.82 -12.85
CA VAL A 319 8.72 -0.74 -11.66
C VAL A 319 9.22 0.68 -11.47
N ALA A 320 9.06 1.20 -10.27
CA ALA A 320 9.59 2.51 -9.91
C ALA A 320 11.11 2.45 -9.71
N ASN A 321 11.80 3.52 -10.11
CA ASN A 321 13.16 3.77 -9.68
C ASN A 321 13.19 4.37 -8.26
N LEU A 322 14.34 4.32 -7.59
CA LEU A 322 14.51 4.87 -6.25
C LEU A 322 14.84 6.37 -6.34
N PRO A 323 14.11 7.25 -5.62
CA PRO A 323 14.51 8.65 -5.44
C PRO A 323 15.86 8.80 -4.74
N ASP A 324 16.43 9.99 -4.82
CA ASP A 324 17.67 10.29 -4.09
C ASP A 324 17.44 10.15 -2.56
N PRO A 325 18.09 9.16 -1.90
CA PRO A 325 17.92 8.90 -0.48
C PRO A 325 18.29 10.09 0.41
N SER A 326 19.20 10.96 -0.05
CA SER A 326 19.64 12.13 0.70
C SER A 326 18.56 13.20 0.86
N LEU A 327 17.48 13.13 0.07
CA LEU A 327 16.36 14.06 0.14
C LEU A 327 15.40 13.73 1.29
N LEU A 328 15.45 12.50 1.84
CA LEU A 328 14.56 12.08 2.91
C LEU A 328 14.78 12.91 4.19
N PRO A 329 13.71 13.27 4.92
CA PRO A 329 13.82 13.88 6.24
C PRO A 329 14.71 13.09 7.20
N ALA A 330 14.71 11.75 7.13
CA ALA A 330 15.59 10.89 7.93
C ALA A 330 17.09 11.15 7.66
N ALA A 331 17.48 11.41 6.40
CA ALA A 331 18.86 11.75 6.01
C ALA A 331 19.28 13.12 6.56
N LYS A 332 18.36 14.09 6.54
CA LYS A 332 18.61 15.43 7.09
C LYS A 332 18.76 15.43 8.61
N ARG A 333 18.15 14.48 9.32
CA ARG A 333 18.32 14.30 10.77
C ARG A 333 19.76 13.92 11.10
N HIS A 334 20.33 12.96 10.37
CA HIS A 334 21.72 12.55 10.57
C HIS A 334 22.67 13.75 10.42
N LEU A 335 22.47 14.62 9.41
CA LEU A 335 23.26 15.85 9.23
C LEU A 335 23.16 16.84 10.41
N LYS A 336 22.06 16.87 11.16
CA LYS A 336 21.87 17.77 12.30
C LYS A 336 22.50 17.24 13.59
N GLU A 337 22.71 15.93 13.69
CA GLU A 337 23.16 15.25 14.92
C GLU A 337 24.69 15.03 14.96
N VAL A 338 25.40 15.27 13.86
CA VAL A 338 26.88 15.20 13.80
C VAL A 338 27.56 16.52 14.13
N GLU A 339 28.70 16.41 14.82
CA GLU A 339 29.59 17.54 15.07
C GLU A 339 30.23 18.04 13.77
N ALA A 340 30.64 19.32 13.73
CA ALA A 340 31.20 19.94 12.53
C ALA A 340 32.45 19.22 11.96
N GLU A 341 33.16 18.49 12.81
CA GLU A 341 34.36 17.72 12.47
C GLU A 341 34.03 16.42 11.69
N GLU A 342 32.79 15.94 11.79
CA GLU A 342 32.29 14.70 11.17
C GLU A 342 31.41 14.97 9.93
N LEU A 343 31.14 16.25 9.62
CA LEU A 343 30.28 16.65 8.51
C LEU A 343 30.75 16.11 7.15
N ALA A 344 32.07 16.10 6.91
CA ALA A 344 32.65 15.57 5.67
C ALA A 344 32.40 14.06 5.52
N ASP A 345 32.40 13.33 6.64
CA ASP A 345 32.12 11.90 6.64
C ASP A 345 30.64 11.62 6.38
N VAL A 346 29.74 12.47 6.91
CA VAL A 346 28.30 12.37 6.62
C VAL A 346 27.95 12.76 5.18
N GLU A 347 28.58 13.80 4.62
CA GLU A 347 28.42 14.14 3.20
C GLU A 347 28.91 13.02 2.30
N ALA A 348 30.06 12.39 2.62
CA ALA A 348 30.57 11.23 1.90
C ALA A 348 29.63 10.03 2.01
N PHE A 349 29.06 9.80 3.20
CA PHE A 349 28.06 8.77 3.45
C PHE A 349 26.79 8.98 2.61
N LEU A 350 26.18 10.17 2.64
CA LEU A 350 24.99 10.47 1.83
C LEU A 350 25.27 10.37 0.33
N THR A 351 26.46 10.82 -0.10
CA THR A 351 26.91 10.63 -1.48
C THR A 351 26.97 9.15 -1.83
N SER A 352 27.46 8.29 -0.94
CA SER A 352 27.52 6.83 -1.19
C SER A 352 26.13 6.21 -1.36
N LEU A 353 25.14 6.64 -0.57
CA LEU A 353 23.75 6.20 -0.73
C LEU A 353 23.16 6.64 -2.06
N GLN A 354 23.39 7.89 -2.45
CA GLN A 354 22.97 8.41 -3.75
C GLN A 354 23.60 7.62 -4.91
N GLN A 355 24.89 7.29 -4.82
CA GLN A 355 25.56 6.48 -5.85
C GLN A 355 25.01 5.05 -5.91
N ALA A 356 24.70 4.42 -4.77
CA ALA A 356 24.06 3.11 -4.74
C ALA A 356 22.67 3.14 -5.40
N ALA A 357 21.85 4.16 -5.09
CA ALA A 357 20.55 4.37 -5.73
C ALA A 357 20.68 4.54 -7.25
N LEU A 358 21.59 5.42 -7.71
CA LEU A 358 21.86 5.64 -9.13
C LEU A 358 22.32 4.36 -9.84
N TYR A 359 23.17 3.56 -9.20
CA TYR A 359 23.64 2.30 -9.76
C TYR A 359 22.50 1.29 -9.94
N LEU A 360 21.66 1.09 -8.92
CA LEU A 360 20.52 0.16 -9.02
C LEU A 360 19.40 0.67 -9.96
N ASN A 361 19.18 1.99 -10.01
CA ASN A 361 18.32 2.62 -11.02
C ASN A 361 18.83 2.33 -12.44
N ALA A 362 20.14 2.38 -12.68
CA ALA A 362 20.74 2.06 -13.97
C ALA A 362 20.52 0.58 -14.34
N ILE A 363 20.71 -0.36 -13.40
CA ILE A 363 20.42 -1.79 -13.63
C ILE A 363 18.94 -1.99 -14.01
N THR A 364 18.03 -1.29 -13.33
CA THR A 364 16.60 -1.34 -13.64
C THR A 364 16.31 -0.86 -15.06
N GLY A 365 16.91 0.27 -15.47
CA GLY A 365 16.80 0.81 -16.82
C GLY A 365 17.42 -0.08 -17.91
N GLU A 366 18.57 -0.70 -17.63
CA GLU A 366 19.21 -1.65 -18.54
C GLU A 366 18.32 -2.87 -18.79
N ARG A 367 17.69 -3.41 -17.75
CA ARG A 367 16.73 -4.53 -17.88
C ARG A 367 15.47 -4.13 -18.62
N ALA A 368 14.95 -2.93 -18.38
CA ALA A 368 13.82 -2.38 -19.14
C ALA A 368 14.13 -2.27 -20.64
N ALA A 369 15.35 -1.88 -20.99
CA ALA A 369 15.77 -1.79 -22.39
C ALA A 369 15.84 -3.16 -23.09
N THR A 370 16.00 -4.26 -22.34
CA THR A 370 16.05 -5.62 -22.90
C THR A 370 14.70 -6.34 -22.92
N HIS A 371 13.71 -5.87 -22.15
CA HIS A 371 12.40 -6.49 -22.02
C HIS A 371 11.29 -5.53 -22.46
N PRO A 372 10.59 -5.77 -23.60
CA PRO A 372 9.63 -4.82 -24.15
C PRO A 372 8.38 -4.62 -23.28
N ASN A 373 8.13 -5.51 -22.33
CA ASN A 373 7.02 -5.45 -21.37
C ASN A 373 7.46 -4.91 -20.00
N LEU A 374 8.72 -4.52 -19.79
CA LEU A 374 9.22 -3.96 -18.54
C LEU A 374 9.45 -2.45 -18.68
N HIS A 375 8.75 -1.67 -17.87
CA HIS A 375 8.71 -0.22 -17.94
C HIS A 375 9.15 0.40 -16.63
N VAL A 376 10.02 1.40 -16.70
CA VAL A 376 10.45 2.17 -15.53
C VAL A 376 9.49 3.35 -15.32
N VAL A 377 8.98 3.48 -14.10
CA VAL A 377 8.28 4.67 -13.61
C VAL A 377 9.30 5.54 -12.89
N ASP A 378 9.45 6.79 -13.33
CA ASP A 378 10.44 7.70 -12.75
C ASP A 378 9.86 8.42 -11.53
N LEU A 379 10.41 8.12 -10.36
CA LEU A 379 10.17 8.81 -9.10
C LEU A 379 11.33 9.74 -8.75
N MET A 380 12.53 9.49 -9.28
CA MET A 380 13.73 10.24 -8.94
C MET A 380 13.64 11.70 -9.35
N GLU A 381 13.33 12.00 -10.61
CA GLU A 381 13.23 13.38 -11.08
C GLU A 381 12.05 14.13 -10.43
N PRO A 382 10.81 13.58 -10.37
CA PRO A 382 9.70 14.30 -9.76
C PRO A 382 9.88 14.56 -8.26
N VAL A 383 10.47 13.63 -7.50
CA VAL A 383 10.74 13.86 -6.07
C VAL A 383 11.82 14.92 -5.87
N ALA A 384 12.86 14.94 -6.71
CA ALA A 384 13.87 16.00 -6.68
C ALA A 384 13.25 17.38 -6.99
N GLU A 385 12.36 17.46 -7.98
CA GLU A 385 11.64 18.69 -8.32
C GLU A 385 10.75 19.16 -7.16
N ILE A 386 10.04 18.25 -6.48
CA ILE A 386 9.24 18.59 -5.30
C ILE A 386 10.13 19.10 -4.16
N SER A 387 11.28 18.47 -3.93
CA SER A 387 12.22 18.91 -2.90
C SER A 387 12.77 20.31 -3.17
N ALA A 388 13.03 20.64 -4.44
CA ALA A 388 13.54 21.96 -4.84
C ALA A 388 12.44 23.04 -4.87
N ASN A 389 11.31 22.74 -5.53
CA ASN A 389 10.32 23.74 -5.95
C ASN A 389 8.95 23.55 -5.30
N GLY A 390 8.69 22.41 -4.67
CA GLY A 390 7.41 22.06 -4.07
C GLY A 390 6.36 21.58 -5.09
N LEU A 391 5.39 20.80 -4.63
CA LEU A 391 4.23 20.38 -5.40
C LEU A 391 3.06 21.33 -5.15
N MET A 392 2.54 21.97 -6.20
CA MET A 392 1.34 22.80 -6.07
C MET A 392 0.07 21.94 -6.12
N VAL A 393 -0.73 21.98 -5.06
CA VAL A 393 -2.05 21.36 -4.96
C VAL A 393 -3.08 22.44 -4.63
N GLY A 394 -3.82 22.88 -5.63
CA GLY A 394 -4.66 24.07 -5.50
C GLY A 394 -3.80 25.31 -5.28
N ASP A 395 -3.99 25.99 -4.15
CA ASP A 395 -3.21 27.15 -3.70
C ASP A 395 -2.11 26.79 -2.68
N GLN A 396 -1.99 25.52 -2.31
CA GLN A 396 -1.00 25.04 -1.34
C GLN A 396 0.26 24.53 -2.04
N ARG A 397 1.42 24.97 -1.56
CA ARG A 397 2.72 24.40 -1.91
C ARG A 397 3.07 23.34 -0.88
N LEU A 398 3.08 22.08 -1.31
CA LEU A 398 3.55 20.95 -0.52
C LEU A 398 5.03 20.68 -0.81
N GLY A 399 5.74 20.10 0.14
CA GLY A 399 7.16 19.78 0.02
C GLY A 399 7.50 18.40 0.56
N ALA A 400 8.69 17.93 0.22
CA ALA A 400 9.24 16.64 0.66
C ALA A 400 9.97 16.75 2.02
N GLU A 401 10.14 17.96 2.54
CA GLU A 401 10.60 18.21 3.90
C GLU A 401 9.59 17.70 4.94
N ARG A 402 10.07 17.63 6.18
CA ARG A 402 9.26 17.21 7.31
C ARG A 402 8.03 18.10 7.45
N PHE A 403 6.86 17.46 7.58
CA PHE A 403 5.56 18.13 7.68
C PHE A 403 5.22 19.01 6.46
N GLY A 404 5.93 18.84 5.34
CA GLY A 404 5.67 19.53 4.08
C GLY A 404 4.46 18.97 3.32
N GLY A 405 3.88 17.86 3.80
CA GLY A 405 2.63 17.29 3.29
C GLY A 405 2.78 16.19 2.24
N ILE A 406 4.00 15.85 1.82
CA ILE A 406 4.27 14.71 0.93
C ILE A 406 4.84 13.52 1.70
N VAL A 407 5.80 13.76 2.60
CA VAL A 407 6.40 12.75 3.48
C VAL A 407 5.71 12.82 4.84
N GLY A 408 5.37 11.66 5.39
CA GLY A 408 4.66 11.50 6.65
C GLY A 408 5.53 11.72 7.89
N LEU A 409 4.92 11.48 9.05
CA LEU A 409 5.49 11.74 10.37
C LEU A 409 6.74 10.93 10.68
N ASP A 410 6.90 9.75 10.08
CA ASP A 410 8.09 8.91 10.24
C ASP A 410 9.30 9.40 9.42
N GLY A 411 9.10 10.33 8.48
CA GLY A 411 10.16 10.91 7.67
C GLY A 411 10.72 9.98 6.59
N VAL A 412 10.04 8.86 6.29
CA VAL A 412 10.43 7.86 5.30
C VAL A 412 9.27 7.56 4.34
N HIS A 413 8.08 7.27 4.88
CA HIS A 413 6.90 6.93 4.10
C HIS A 413 6.11 8.18 3.71
N PHE A 414 5.24 8.04 2.71
CA PHE A 414 4.47 9.16 2.18
C PHE A 414 3.11 9.29 2.87
N THR A 415 2.59 10.51 2.89
CA THR A 415 1.20 10.80 3.31
C THR A 415 0.19 10.26 2.28
N ASP A 416 -1.11 10.37 2.55
CA ASP A 416 -2.16 10.05 1.57
C ASP A 416 -1.97 10.83 0.27
N THR A 417 -1.65 12.12 0.39
CA THR A 417 -1.39 13.00 -0.75
C THR A 417 -0.13 12.59 -1.50
N GLY A 418 0.93 12.23 -0.77
CA GLY A 418 2.16 11.71 -1.37
C GLY A 418 1.93 10.40 -2.14
N TYR A 419 1.17 9.45 -1.58
CA TYR A 419 0.81 8.23 -2.30
C TYR A 419 -0.09 8.46 -3.50
N ALA A 420 -1.05 9.40 -3.42
CA ALA A 420 -1.86 9.77 -4.58
C ALA A 420 -1.01 10.42 -5.69
N PHE A 421 0.02 11.19 -5.32
CA PHE A 421 1.00 11.71 -6.27
C PHE A 421 1.81 10.59 -6.94
N LEU A 422 2.33 9.62 -6.17
CA LEU A 422 3.04 8.47 -6.73
C LEU A 422 2.14 7.64 -7.67
N ALA A 423 0.89 7.41 -7.28
CA ALA A 423 -0.08 6.73 -8.14
C ALA A 423 -0.29 7.46 -9.48
N ASN A 424 -0.27 8.80 -9.48
CA ASN A 424 -0.36 9.59 -10.71
C ASN A 424 0.86 9.41 -11.63
N LEU A 425 2.05 9.19 -11.09
CA LEU A 425 3.24 8.86 -11.90
C LEU A 425 3.07 7.52 -12.61
N PHE A 426 2.55 6.50 -11.91
CA PHE A 426 2.21 5.21 -12.51
C PHE A 426 1.12 5.35 -13.58
N ILE A 427 0.01 6.03 -13.27
CA ILE A 427 -1.08 6.27 -14.23
C ILE A 427 -0.55 6.95 -15.49
N ALA A 428 0.28 7.98 -15.35
CA ALA A 428 0.89 8.66 -16.48
C ALA A 428 1.72 7.71 -17.34
N LYS A 429 2.57 6.88 -16.71
CA LYS A 429 3.42 5.93 -17.44
C LYS A 429 2.62 4.82 -18.11
N ILE A 430 1.59 4.31 -17.45
CA ILE A 430 0.68 3.29 -18.01
C ILE A 430 -0.05 3.84 -19.23
N ASN A 431 -0.62 5.04 -19.14
CA ASN A 431 -1.27 5.69 -20.27
C ASN A 431 -0.32 5.94 -21.44
N GLU A 432 0.92 6.37 -21.16
CA GLU A 432 1.97 6.58 -22.17
C GLU A 432 2.28 5.29 -22.95
N VAL A 433 2.50 4.19 -22.22
CA VAL A 433 2.97 2.92 -22.79
C VAL A 433 1.85 2.12 -23.45
N LEU A 434 0.70 2.03 -22.79
CA LEU A 434 -0.40 1.15 -23.18
C LEU A 434 -1.51 1.85 -23.97
N GLY A 435 -1.44 3.19 -24.10
CA GLY A 435 -2.46 3.98 -24.77
C GLY A 435 -3.82 3.96 -24.06
N THR A 436 -3.83 3.73 -22.74
CA THR A 436 -5.03 3.82 -21.90
C THR A 436 -5.39 5.28 -21.59
N ASP A 437 -6.58 5.50 -21.02
CA ASP A 437 -7.06 6.83 -20.59
C ASP A 437 -7.48 6.81 -19.11
N VAL A 438 -6.65 6.19 -18.26
CA VAL A 438 -6.89 6.18 -16.81
C VAL A 438 -6.70 7.61 -16.32
N ARG A 439 -7.76 8.22 -15.80
CA ARG A 439 -7.71 9.60 -15.32
C ARG A 439 -6.78 9.70 -14.10
N ALA A 440 -5.96 10.74 -14.03
CA ALA A 440 -5.21 11.06 -12.83
C ALA A 440 -6.14 11.30 -11.62
N ILE A 441 -5.65 10.96 -10.43
CA ILE A 441 -6.27 11.20 -9.13
C ILE A 441 -6.15 12.70 -8.83
N SER A 442 -7.27 13.31 -8.45
CA SER A 442 -7.27 14.70 -8.01
C SER A 442 -6.65 14.80 -6.62
N LEU A 443 -5.52 15.51 -6.51
CA LEU A 443 -4.79 15.62 -5.24
C LEU A 443 -5.49 16.54 -4.23
N ALA A 444 -6.24 17.56 -4.66
CA ALA A 444 -6.85 18.51 -3.74
C ALA A 444 -7.91 17.88 -2.80
N PRO A 445 -8.82 17.01 -3.27
CA PRO A 445 -9.69 16.25 -2.39
C PRO A 445 -8.94 15.31 -1.43
N VAL A 446 -7.84 14.70 -1.89
CA VAL A 446 -7.00 13.82 -1.05
C VAL A 446 -6.36 14.65 0.07
N LEU A 447 -5.70 15.75 -0.27
CA LEU A 447 -5.08 16.67 0.67
C LEU A 447 -6.06 17.19 1.74
N ALA A 448 -7.32 17.43 1.36
CA ALA A 448 -8.34 17.90 2.29
C ALA A 448 -8.74 16.86 3.35
N MET A 449 -8.49 15.57 3.11
CA MET A 449 -8.76 14.47 4.03
C MET A 449 -7.51 13.82 4.60
N ASP A 450 -6.34 14.20 4.10
CA ASP A 450 -5.05 13.66 4.51
C ASP A 450 -4.77 14.02 5.98
N PRO A 451 -4.71 13.01 6.88
CA PRO A 451 -4.54 13.23 8.32
C PRO A 451 -3.16 13.80 8.67
N GLU A 452 -2.19 13.68 7.75
CA GLU A 452 -0.82 14.17 7.89
C GLU A 452 -0.55 15.41 7.02
N SER A 453 -1.60 16.02 6.44
CA SER A 453 -1.47 17.31 5.76
C SER A 453 -0.97 18.40 6.73
N PRO A 454 -0.26 19.44 6.23
CA PRO A 454 0.20 20.53 7.09
C PRO A 454 -0.95 21.23 7.85
N ALA A 455 -2.15 21.26 7.29
CA ALA A 455 -3.33 21.81 7.94
C ALA A 455 -3.84 20.90 9.07
N ALA A 456 -3.92 19.58 8.82
CA ALA A 456 -4.34 18.59 9.82
C ALA A 456 -3.34 18.52 10.99
N LEU A 457 -2.04 18.53 10.72
CA LEU A 457 -1.00 18.53 11.75
C LEU A 457 -1.08 19.78 12.65
N ARG A 458 -1.25 20.98 12.08
CA ARG A 458 -1.47 22.20 12.86
C ARG A 458 -2.74 22.11 13.71
N ALA A 459 -3.82 21.55 13.15
CA ALA A 459 -5.07 21.34 13.89
C ALA A 459 -4.92 20.33 15.04
N ALA A 460 -4.02 19.35 14.90
CA ALA A 460 -3.65 18.39 15.93
C ALA A 460 -2.66 18.95 16.97
N GLY A 461 -2.20 20.19 16.81
CA GLY A 461 -1.30 20.87 17.76
C GLY A 461 0.19 20.76 17.44
N VAL A 462 0.57 20.19 16.30
CA VAL A 462 1.97 20.14 15.86
C VAL A 462 2.39 21.54 15.41
N ALA A 463 3.51 22.03 15.95
CA ALA A 463 4.09 23.32 15.62
C ALA A 463 4.87 23.28 14.28
N VAL A 464 4.15 22.94 13.19
CA VAL A 464 4.71 22.69 11.85
C VAL A 464 5.75 23.73 11.43
N ASP A 465 5.44 25.01 11.58
CA ASP A 465 6.30 26.11 11.11
C ASP A 465 7.56 26.31 11.98
N GLU A 466 7.58 25.79 13.21
CA GLU A 466 8.73 25.86 14.13
C GLU A 466 9.63 24.61 14.05
N CYS A 467 9.13 23.53 13.45
CA CYS A 467 9.83 22.24 13.30
C CYS A 467 10.62 22.10 11.99
N GLN A 468 10.47 23.05 11.06
CA GLN A 468 11.02 23.01 9.69
C GLN A 468 12.43 23.59 9.59
#